data_AF-A0A0C3NRG1-F1
#
_entry.id   AF-A0A0C3NRG1-F1
#
_cell.length_a   1.000
_cell.length_b   1.000
_cell.length_c   1.000
_cell.angle_alpha   90.00
_cell.angle_beta   90.00
_cell.angle_gamma   90.00
#
_symmetry.space_group_name_H-M   'P 1'
#
loop_
_entity.id
_entity.type
_entity.pdbx_description
1 polymer ?
#
loop_
_entity_poly.entity_id
_entity_poly.type
_entity_poly.pdbx_seq_one_letter_code
_entity_poly.pdbx_strand_id
1 'polypeptide(L)'
;SSENCQLPVAIQLATFLFHVGHYGNAASPEDVAQWAGVSVGSVINFTNRVMVAILDEHDTFVNIPPHDSEDMERARTFTESWT
;
A
#
# COMPACT_ATOMS: atom_id res chain seq x y z
N SER A 1 -1.14 -18.48 23.64
CA SER A 1 -0.96 -17.59 22.48
C SER A 1 -0.39 -18.39 21.35
N SER A 2 -1.14 -18.64 20.28
CA SER A 2 -0.53 -19.22 19.09
C SER A 2 0.43 -18.19 18.51
N GLU A 3 1.71 -18.47 18.59
CA GLU A 3 2.69 -17.87 17.68
C GLU A 3 2.33 -18.40 16.28
N ASN A 4 1.29 -17.83 15.68
CA ASN A 4 1.11 -17.95 14.25
C ASN A 4 2.40 -17.34 13.69
N CYS A 5 3.30 -18.17 13.17
CA CYS A 5 4.52 -17.72 12.49
C CYS A 5 4.09 -16.84 11.32
N GLN A 6 3.96 -15.55 11.60
CA GLN A 6 3.57 -14.59 10.60
C GLN A 6 4.78 -14.34 9.72
N LEU A 7 4.57 -14.36 8.41
CA LEU A 7 5.65 -14.06 7.49
C LEU A 7 6.19 -12.64 7.77
N PRO A 8 7.50 -12.41 7.57
CA PRO A 8 8.11 -11.10 7.80
C PRO A 8 7.33 -9.94 7.18
N VAL A 9 7.34 -8.78 7.83
CA VAL A 9 6.64 -7.56 7.37
C VAL A 9 7.03 -7.20 5.93
N ALA A 10 8.29 -7.40 5.55
CA ALA A 10 8.77 -7.19 4.19
C ALA A 10 8.04 -8.06 3.15
N ILE A 11 7.70 -9.30 3.48
CA ILE A 11 6.93 -10.19 2.60
C ILE A 11 5.49 -9.67 2.50
N GLN A 12 4.88 -9.30 3.62
CA GLN A 12 3.52 -8.75 3.63
C GLN A 12 3.42 -7.47 2.78
N LEU A 13 4.41 -6.58 2.89
CA LEU A 13 4.50 -5.35 2.10
C LEU A 13 4.73 -5.63 0.61
N ALA A 14 5.62 -6.55 0.26
CA ALA A 14 5.85 -6.93 -1.14
C ALA A 14 4.60 -7.55 -1.78
N THR A 15 3.89 -8.41 -1.05
CA THR A 15 2.59 -8.96 -1.48
C THR A 15 1.56 -7.86 -1.68
N PHE A 16 1.47 -6.90 -0.75
CA PHE A 16 0.58 -5.75 -0.89
C PHE A 16 0.88 -4.93 -2.14
N LEU A 17 2.14 -4.54 -2.34
CA LEU A 17 2.56 -3.72 -3.50
C LEU A 17 2.32 -4.44 -4.83
N PHE A 18 2.55 -5.76 -4.89
CA PHE A 18 2.24 -6.55 -6.08
C PHE A 18 0.73 -6.64 -6.34
N HIS A 19 -0.09 -6.74 -5.29
CA HIS A 19 -1.54 -6.75 -5.38
C HIS A 19 -2.10 -5.41 -5.89
N VAL A 20 -1.65 -4.28 -5.35
CA VAL A 20 -2.21 -2.94 -5.67
C VAL A 20 -1.49 -2.21 -6.82
N GLY A 21 -0.28 -2.62 -7.17
CA GLY A 21 0.58 -1.91 -8.13
C GLY A 21 0.28 -2.20 -9.61
N HIS A 22 -0.60 -3.15 -9.91
CA HIS A 22 -0.95 -3.48 -11.29
C HIS A 22 -1.87 -2.40 -11.88
N TYR A 23 -1.27 -1.54 -12.72
CA TYR A 23 -1.90 -0.41 -13.43
C TYR A 23 -3.33 -0.74 -13.92
N GLY A 24 -4.33 -0.23 -13.20
CA GLY A 24 -5.73 -0.15 -13.63
C GLY A 24 -6.66 -1.28 -13.20
N ASN A 25 -6.14 -2.43 -12.75
CA ASN A 25 -6.95 -3.48 -12.12
C ASN A 25 -6.04 -4.23 -11.16
N ALA A 26 -6.31 -4.16 -9.85
CA ALA A 26 -5.56 -4.91 -8.84
C ALA A 26 -5.38 -6.37 -9.29
N ALA A 27 -4.19 -6.94 -9.08
CA ALA A 27 -3.93 -8.34 -9.42
C ALA A 27 -4.89 -9.23 -8.64
N SER A 28 -5.43 -10.30 -9.25
CA SER A 28 -6.35 -11.17 -8.51
C SER A 28 -5.64 -11.78 -7.28
N PRO A 29 -6.31 -11.93 -6.12
CA PRO A 29 -5.70 -12.57 -4.96
C PRO A 29 -5.13 -13.96 -5.25
N GLU A 30 -5.68 -14.68 -6.23
CA GLU A 30 -5.21 -15.96 -6.73
C GLU A 30 -3.85 -15.84 -7.44
N ASP A 31 -3.70 -14.87 -8.35
CA ASP A 31 -2.43 -14.62 -9.05
C ASP A 31 -1.33 -14.19 -8.09
N VAL A 32 -1.69 -13.34 -7.11
CA VAL A 32 -0.77 -12.88 -6.06
C VAL A 32 -0.35 -14.02 -5.16
N ALA A 33 -1.27 -14.93 -4.81
CA ALA A 33 -0.98 -16.11 -4.00
C ALA A 33 -0.02 -17.06 -4.71
N GLN A 34 -0.21 -17.27 -6.02
CA GLN A 34 0.69 -18.06 -6.85
C GLN A 34 2.08 -17.42 -6.94
N TRP A 35 2.16 -16.10 -7.12
CA TRP A 35 3.43 -15.38 -7.18
C TRP A 35 4.20 -15.44 -5.86
N ALA A 36 3.51 -15.23 -4.72
CA ALA A 36 4.13 -15.18 -3.41
C ALA A 36 4.36 -16.56 -2.76
N GLY A 37 3.82 -17.63 -3.32
CA GLY A 37 3.89 -18.98 -2.74
C GLY A 37 3.14 -19.10 -1.41
N VAL A 38 2.02 -18.38 -1.26
CA VAL A 38 1.19 -18.35 -0.04
C VAL A 38 -0.26 -18.68 -0.36
N SER A 39 -1.10 -18.86 0.66
CA SER A 39 -2.54 -19.03 0.43
C SER A 39 -3.21 -17.69 0.08
N VAL A 40 -4.34 -17.74 -0.63
CA VAL A 40 -5.18 -16.56 -0.90
C VAL A 40 -5.60 -15.87 0.41
N GLY A 41 -5.92 -16.65 1.46
CA GLY A 41 -6.21 -16.09 2.78
C GLY A 41 -5.04 -15.30 3.38
N SER A 42 -3.81 -15.75 3.15
CA SER A 42 -2.61 -15.00 3.54
C SER A 42 -2.47 -13.71 2.75
N VAL A 43 -2.73 -13.72 1.43
CA VAL A 43 -2.72 -12.50 0.60
C VAL A 43 -3.70 -11.46 1.17
N ILE A 44 -4.95 -11.84 1.39
CA ILE A 44 -5.98 -10.95 1.95
C ILE A 44 -5.56 -10.42 3.32
N ASN A 45 -5.05 -11.29 4.19
CA ASN A 45 -4.58 -10.88 5.52
C ASN A 45 -3.40 -9.90 5.44
N PHE A 46 -2.42 -10.14 4.57
CA PHE A 46 -1.27 -9.24 4.39
C PHE A 46 -1.71 -7.89 3.82
N THR A 47 -2.56 -7.89 2.79
CA THR A 47 -3.12 -6.67 2.21
C THR A 47 -3.87 -5.85 3.26
N ASN A 48 -4.76 -6.46 4.04
CA ASN A 48 -5.50 -5.75 5.08
C ASN A 48 -4.58 -5.15 6.15
N ARG A 49 -3.55 -5.88 6.56
CA ARG A 49 -2.62 -5.39 7.59
C ARG A 49 -1.77 -4.23 7.11
N VAL A 50 -1.26 -4.31 5.88
CA VAL A 50 -0.49 -3.22 5.29
C VAL A 50 -1.38 -1.99 5.08
N MET A 51 -2.61 -2.17 4.59
CA MET A 51 -3.57 -1.07 4.48
C MET A 51 -3.89 -0.44 5.83
N VAL A 52 -4.14 -1.23 6.87
CA VAL A 52 -4.38 -0.71 8.23
C VAL A 52 -3.17 0.07 8.73
N ALA A 53 -1.96 -0.44 8.56
CA ALA A 53 -0.75 0.26 8.98
C ALA A 53 -0.52 1.59 8.22
N ILE A 54 -0.83 1.63 6.91
CA ILE A 54 -0.77 2.87 6.12
C ILE A 54 -1.83 3.86 6.60
N LEU A 55 -3.05 3.40 6.89
CA LEU A 55 -4.14 4.24 7.36
C LEU A 55 -3.94 4.75 8.79
N ASP A 56 -3.25 3.99 9.64
CA ASP A 56 -2.89 4.44 11.00
C ASP A 56 -1.96 5.65 10.96
N GLU A 57 -1.13 5.75 9.92
CA GLU A 57 -0.20 6.85 9.69
C GLU A 57 -0.76 7.92 8.72
N HIS A 58 -2.07 7.84 8.41
CA HIS A 58 -2.72 8.72 7.44
C HIS A 58 -2.58 10.20 7.81
N ASP A 59 -2.76 10.54 9.09
CA ASP A 59 -2.70 11.94 9.53
C ASP A 59 -1.30 12.54 9.40
N THR A 60 -0.26 11.70 9.39
CA THR A 60 1.14 12.13 9.22
C THR A 60 1.55 12.21 7.75
N PHE A 61 1.24 11.19 6.94
CA PHE A 61 1.80 11.07 5.57
C PHE A 61 0.76 11.08 4.44
N VAL A 62 -0.53 10.92 4.73
CA VAL A 62 -1.62 10.86 3.75
C VAL A 62 -2.63 11.98 4.03
N ASN A 63 -2.15 13.17 4.37
CA ASN A 63 -2.98 14.36 4.53
C ASN A 63 -2.87 15.27 3.30
N ILE A 64 -3.87 16.14 3.11
CA ILE A 64 -3.74 17.25 2.17
C ILE A 64 -2.79 18.26 2.82
N PRO A 65 -1.68 18.64 2.16
CA PRO A 65 -0.74 19.61 2.72
C PRO A 65 -1.46 20.92 3.07
N PRO A 66 -1.03 21.66 4.09
CA PRO A 66 -1.54 23.01 4.36
C PRO A 66 -1.36 23.94 3.16
N HIS A 67 -2.29 24.88 2.95
CA HIS A 67 -2.30 25.77 1.79
C HIS A 67 -1.04 26.62 1.60
N ASP A 68 -0.33 26.90 2.68
CA ASP A 68 0.91 27.68 2.72
C ASP A 68 2.16 26.81 2.83
N SER A 69 2.03 25.49 2.78
CA SER A 69 3.17 24.56 2.87
C SER A 69 3.99 24.53 1.60
N GLU A 70 5.29 24.25 1.76
CA GLU A 70 6.20 24.01 0.62
C GLU A 70 5.69 22.86 -0.26
N ASP A 71 5.10 21.83 0.35
CA ASP A 71 4.56 20.67 -0.36
C ASP A 71 3.35 21.03 -1.24
N MET A 72 2.48 21.94 -0.79
CA MET A 72 1.38 22.49 -1.59
C MET A 72 1.91 23.25 -2.80
N GLU A 73 2.93 24.08 -2.62
CA GLU A 73 3.53 24.85 -3.72
C GLU A 73 4.24 23.94 -4.74
N ARG A 74 4.93 22.90 -4.27
CA ARG A 74 5.52 21.86 -5.13
C ARG A 74 4.44 21.12 -5.92
N ALA A 75 3.35 20.73 -5.28
CA ALA A 75 2.22 20.06 -5.93
C ALA A 75 1.57 20.94 -7.00
N ARG A 76 1.34 22.22 -6.69
CA ARG A 76 0.82 23.23 -7.63
C ARG A 76 1.72 23.38 -8.86
N THR A 77 3.02 23.60 -8.62
CA THR A 77 4.01 23.74 -9.69
C THR A 77 4.07 22.49 -10.58
N PHE A 78 3.99 21.29 -10.00
CA PHE A 78 3.92 20.06 -10.77
C PHE A 78 2.71 20.04 -11.70
N THR A 79 1.51 20.37 -11.21
CA THR A 79 0.30 20.39 -12.06
C THR A 79 0.38 21.45 -13.17
N GLU A 80 0.92 22.64 -12.87
CA GLU A 80 1.07 23.73 -13.84
C GLU A 80 2.14 23.43 -14.91
N SER A 81 3.12 22.55 -14.62
CA SER A 81 4.15 22.15 -15.61
C SER A 81 3.60 21.28 -16.76
N TRP A 82 2.38 20.78 -16.64
CA TRP A 82 1.69 19.97 -17.65
C TRP A 82 0.57 20.72 -18.39
N THR A 83 0.41 22.03 -18.14
CA THR A 83 -0.52 22.93 -18.85
C THR A 83 0.23 23.94 -19.72
#